data_AF-A0AA95FS30-F1
#
_entry.id   AF-A0AA95FS30-F1
#
_cell.length_a   1.000
_cell.length_b   1.000
_cell.length_c   1.000
_cell.angle_alpha   90.00
_cell.angle_beta   90.00
_cell.angle_gamma   90.00
#
_symmetry.space_group_name_H-M   'P 1'
#
loop_
_entity.id
_entity.type
_entity.pdbx_description
1 polymer ?
#
loop_
_entity_poly.entity_id
_entity_poly.type
_entity_poly.pdbx_seq_one_letter_code
_entity_poly.pdbx_strand_id
1 'polypeptide(L)'
;MAALPSLHDLVGAIVVVGVFVLGLLTAVRAITRPNREPASRIAWVAVIMCLPVVGIVAYLFLGETSIGRERLERLRRAEERLAHPAGSPATVSDRVDASVADLCSSINDYPPVAGNRVVLLGDPDAPPASPGIDSNLAVDALVEAIGGAREHVHISFYIWLEDHNGVRVAEAVAAAARRGVVCRVMADAMGSRDFIGGRRWDELREAGVQLVSTLQDIPRLGHFALGRVDLRNHRKIVVIDNRVAFCGSQNCADPEFRVKPKFAPWVDVLLRCEGPVVRQAQHLFLTSWIAETGDGEGAEELYPLPGAGPAPETFEPGVVAQMFGTGPTTHGNAMSDAFVATLYAAQHELIITTPYLVPDEAMLRALCAAPRRGVETTLIVPARNDSPLVASASRSTYPDLLASGVRVHEYPLGLLHTKSITVDRRLALVGSANMDRRSLELNFENNLLLLDPALTEVIRQRQLGYLSQSIPVEAGAAERSFRRRLVDNVVGMLSPLL
;
A
#
# COMPACT_ATOMS: atom_id res chain seq x y z
N MET A 1 -68.20 3.98 2.22
CA MET A 1 -67.30 3.55 3.30
C MET A 1 -66.05 2.99 2.65
N ALA A 2 -64.90 3.65 2.79
CA ALA A 2 -63.63 3.07 2.34
C ALA A 2 -63.30 1.89 3.26
N ALA A 3 -63.05 0.71 2.69
CA ALA A 3 -62.65 -0.46 3.45
C ALA A 3 -61.34 -0.14 4.21
N LEU A 4 -61.30 -0.45 5.51
CA LEU A 4 -60.08 -0.30 6.29
C LEU A 4 -58.99 -1.21 5.70
N PRO A 5 -57.73 -0.73 5.58
CA PRO A 5 -56.63 -1.53 5.05
C PRO A 5 -56.45 -2.81 5.88
N SER A 6 -56.09 -3.91 5.22
CA SER A 6 -55.82 -5.15 5.93
C SER A 6 -54.58 -5.00 6.82
N LEU A 7 -54.45 -5.81 7.86
CA LEU A 7 -53.24 -5.84 8.71
C LEU A 7 -51.97 -6.06 7.87
N HIS A 8 -52.07 -6.85 6.81
CA HIS A 8 -50.98 -7.11 5.88
C HIS A 8 -50.58 -5.86 5.10
N ASP A 9 -51.55 -5.06 4.64
CA ASP A 9 -51.29 -3.79 3.95
C ASP A 9 -50.64 -2.76 4.88
N LEU A 10 -51.08 -2.73 6.14
CA LEU A 10 -50.50 -1.86 7.17
C LEU A 10 -49.03 -2.24 7.46
N VAL A 11 -48.75 -3.53 7.64
CA VAL A 11 -47.37 -4.02 7.85
C VAL A 11 -46.50 -3.75 6.62
N GLY A 12 -47.00 -3.98 5.41
CA GLY A 12 -46.30 -3.67 4.17
C GLY A 12 -45.95 -2.18 4.04
N ALA A 13 -46.90 -1.30 4.35
CA ALA A 13 -46.66 0.14 4.35
C ALA A 13 -45.62 0.56 5.40
N ILE A 14 -45.67 0.00 6.61
CA ILE A 14 -44.68 0.25 7.66
C ILE A 14 -43.28 -0.16 7.22
N VAL A 15 -43.14 -1.34 6.59
CA VAL A 15 -41.84 -1.83 6.09
C VAL A 15 -41.30 -0.91 4.99
N VAL A 16 -42.12 -0.52 4.03
CA VAL A 16 -41.71 0.37 2.93
C VAL A 16 -41.28 1.74 3.47
N VAL A 17 -42.06 2.33 4.37
CA VAL A 17 -41.72 3.61 5.02
C VAL A 17 -40.44 3.46 5.84
N GLY A 18 -40.28 2.35 6.57
CA GLY A 18 -39.08 2.06 7.35
C GLY A 18 -37.82 1.99 6.50
N VAL A 19 -37.86 1.25 5.37
CA VAL A 19 -36.73 1.16 4.42
C VAL A 19 -36.43 2.52 3.80
N PHE A 20 -37.46 3.30 3.45
CA PHE A 20 -37.28 4.64 2.88
C PHE A 20 -36.62 5.60 3.88
N VAL A 21 -37.09 5.63 5.13
CA VAL A 21 -36.51 6.44 6.21
C VAL A 21 -35.07 6.02 6.47
N LEU A 22 -34.79 4.70 6.55
CA LEU A 22 -33.43 4.20 6.71
C LEU A 22 -32.53 4.58 5.54
N GLY A 23 -33.05 4.55 4.31
CA GLY A 23 -32.35 5.01 3.11
C GLY A 23 -31.99 6.49 3.18
N LEU A 24 -32.92 7.35 3.59
CA LEU A 24 -32.67 8.78 3.80
C LEU A 24 -31.60 9.01 4.88
N LEU A 25 -31.69 8.33 6.02
CA LEU A 25 -30.68 8.45 7.09
C LEU A 25 -29.30 8.01 6.61
N THR A 26 -29.23 6.92 5.84
CA THR A 26 -27.98 6.41 5.27
C THR A 26 -27.42 7.37 4.22
N ALA A 27 -28.26 7.97 3.37
CA ALA A 27 -27.85 9.00 2.42
C ALA A 27 -27.32 10.27 3.11
N VAL A 28 -27.99 10.74 4.18
CA VAL A 28 -27.50 11.84 5.02
C VAL A 28 -26.14 11.49 5.62
N ARG A 29 -25.96 10.26 6.13
CA ARG A 29 -24.68 9.77 6.64
C ARG A 29 -23.58 9.77 5.56
N ALA A 30 -23.91 9.34 4.34
CA ALA A 30 -23.01 9.35 3.20
C ALA A 30 -22.57 10.76 2.81
N ILE A 31 -23.50 11.73 2.83
CA ILE A 31 -23.23 13.13 2.49
C ILE A 31 -22.39 13.83 3.56
N THR A 32 -22.65 13.52 4.83
CA THR A 32 -21.99 14.16 5.99
C THR A 32 -20.65 13.52 6.35
N ARG A 33 -20.24 12.44 5.67
CA ARG A 33 -18.95 11.81 5.94
C ARG A 33 -17.80 12.78 5.62
N PRO A 34 -16.90 13.06 6.58
CA PRO A 34 -15.76 13.95 6.35
C PRO A 34 -14.76 13.33 5.37
N ASN A 35 -13.94 14.18 4.75
CA ASN A 35 -12.82 13.81 3.86
C ASN A 35 -13.20 12.85 2.71
N ARG A 36 -14.45 12.87 2.27
CA ARG A 36 -14.91 12.11 1.10
C ARG A 36 -15.20 13.05 -0.05
N GLU A 37 -14.73 12.71 -1.24
CA GLU A 37 -14.95 13.50 -2.45
C GLU A 37 -16.43 13.62 -2.81
N PRO A 38 -16.87 14.76 -3.38
CA PRO A 38 -18.25 14.97 -3.81
C PRO A 38 -18.76 13.87 -4.76
N ALA A 39 -17.94 13.45 -5.73
CA ALA A 39 -18.30 12.40 -6.68
C ALA A 39 -18.64 11.08 -5.97
N SER A 40 -17.84 10.69 -4.96
CA SER A 40 -18.10 9.48 -4.18
C SER A 40 -19.35 9.59 -3.30
N ARG A 41 -19.66 10.77 -2.76
CA ARG A 41 -20.92 11.01 -2.01
C ARG A 41 -22.13 10.88 -2.93
N ILE A 42 -22.09 11.49 -4.11
CA ILE A 42 -23.17 11.39 -5.11
C ILE A 42 -23.37 9.94 -5.54
N ALA A 43 -22.28 9.21 -5.81
CA ALA A 43 -22.34 7.80 -6.18
C ALA A 43 -23.03 6.95 -5.11
N TRP A 44 -22.66 7.13 -3.83
CA TRP A 44 -23.34 6.42 -2.73
C TRP A 44 -24.80 6.80 -2.58
N VAL A 45 -25.14 8.09 -2.67
CA VAL A 45 -26.54 8.54 -2.63
C VAL A 45 -27.34 7.91 -3.78
N ALA A 46 -26.79 7.87 -4.99
CA ALA A 46 -27.45 7.25 -6.13
C ALA A 46 -27.70 5.75 -5.91
N VAL A 47 -26.69 5.00 -5.43
CA VAL A 47 -26.86 3.57 -5.13
C VAL A 47 -27.90 3.34 -4.02
N ILE A 48 -27.87 4.13 -2.95
CA ILE A 48 -28.86 4.04 -1.85
C ILE A 48 -30.26 4.37 -2.36
N MET A 49 -30.45 5.39 -3.18
CA MET A 49 -31.78 5.81 -3.62
C MET A 49 -32.35 4.91 -4.74
N CYS A 50 -31.50 4.43 -5.65
CA CYS A 50 -31.93 3.55 -6.74
C CYS A 50 -32.14 2.10 -6.30
N LEU A 51 -31.39 1.64 -5.29
CA LEU A 51 -31.47 0.28 -4.76
C LEU A 51 -31.54 0.31 -3.22
N PRO A 52 -32.64 0.75 -2.58
CA PRO A 52 -32.68 1.05 -1.14
C PRO A 52 -32.09 -0.02 -0.23
N VAL A 53 -32.59 -1.25 -0.29
CA VAL A 53 -32.09 -2.32 0.60
C VAL A 53 -30.62 -2.66 0.29
N VAL A 54 -30.29 -2.86 -0.98
CA VAL A 54 -28.92 -3.24 -1.40
C VAL A 54 -27.92 -2.13 -1.14
N GLY A 55 -28.29 -0.88 -1.41
CA GLY A 55 -27.46 0.30 -1.27
C GLY A 55 -27.23 0.69 0.18
N ILE A 56 -28.23 0.56 1.06
CA ILE A 56 -28.05 0.69 2.51
C ILE A 56 -27.04 -0.34 2.99
N VAL A 57 -27.25 -1.62 2.65
CA VAL A 57 -26.32 -2.70 3.03
C VAL A 57 -24.93 -2.43 2.46
N ALA A 58 -24.80 -2.14 1.16
CA ALA A 58 -23.51 -1.85 0.54
C ALA A 58 -22.81 -0.65 1.20
N TYR A 59 -23.52 0.42 1.55
CA TYR A 59 -22.94 1.58 2.22
C TYR A 59 -22.45 1.24 3.64
N LEU A 60 -23.19 0.43 4.40
CA LEU A 60 -22.78 0.05 5.74
C LEU A 60 -21.50 -0.81 5.74
N PHE A 61 -21.28 -1.61 4.68
CA PHE A 61 -20.12 -2.49 4.56
C PHE A 61 -18.94 -1.88 3.78
N LEU A 62 -19.20 -0.94 2.86
CA LEU A 62 -18.19 -0.39 1.94
C LEU A 62 -18.19 1.15 1.90
N GLY A 63 -19.20 1.84 2.42
CA GLY A 63 -19.27 3.30 2.44
C GLY A 63 -18.53 3.94 3.62
N GLU A 64 -18.37 3.20 4.71
CA GLU A 64 -17.77 3.66 5.96
C GLU A 64 -16.32 3.21 6.12
N THR A 65 -15.37 4.12 6.39
CA THR A 65 -13.93 3.79 6.58
C THR A 65 -13.53 3.67 8.04
N SER A 66 -14.49 3.41 8.93
CA SER A 66 -14.19 3.28 10.35
C SER A 66 -13.36 2.02 10.60
N ILE A 67 -12.18 2.20 11.20
CA ILE A 67 -11.36 1.12 11.74
C ILE A 67 -11.81 0.68 13.15
N GLY A 68 -12.90 1.24 13.67
CA GLY A 68 -13.35 1.04 15.05
C GLY A 68 -12.71 2.05 16.02
N ARG A 69 -13.51 2.56 16.98
CA ARG A 69 -13.05 3.58 17.94
C ARG A 69 -11.92 3.08 18.82
N GLU A 70 -12.03 1.85 19.31
CA GLU A 70 -11.03 1.24 20.19
C GLU A 70 -9.66 1.08 19.51
N ARG A 71 -9.64 0.62 18.25
CA ARG A 71 -8.41 0.52 17.46
C ARG A 71 -7.80 1.89 17.18
N LEU A 72 -8.61 2.88 16.85
CA LEU A 72 -8.16 4.26 16.66
C LEU A 72 -7.53 4.82 17.94
N GLU A 73 -8.14 4.59 19.10
CA GLU A 73 -7.59 4.99 20.39
C GLU A 73 -6.28 4.25 20.72
N ARG A 74 -6.19 2.95 20.41
CA ARG A 74 -4.94 2.18 20.57
C ARG A 74 -3.82 2.72 19.68
N LEU A 75 -4.11 3.05 18.42
CA LEU A 75 -3.14 3.67 17.51
C LEU A 75 -2.63 5.00 18.06
N ARG A 76 -3.54 5.89 18.47
CA ARG A 76 -3.16 7.19 19.06
C ARG A 76 -2.32 7.04 20.32
N ARG A 77 -2.70 6.13 21.23
CA ARG A 77 -1.91 5.84 22.44
C ARG A 77 -0.51 5.30 22.09
N ALA A 78 -0.42 4.43 21.09
CA ALA A 78 0.86 3.92 20.61
C ALA A 78 1.74 5.06 20.05
N GLU A 79 1.18 5.94 19.22
CA GLU A 79 1.87 7.12 18.67
C GLU A 79 2.31 8.09 19.78
N GLU A 80 1.48 8.34 20.78
CA GLU A 80 1.80 9.24 21.91
C GLU A 80 2.89 8.69 22.84
N ARG A 81 2.96 7.36 23.02
CA ARG A 81 3.90 6.71 23.95
C ARG A 81 5.21 6.27 23.31
N LEU A 82 5.19 5.87 22.03
CA LEU A 82 6.40 5.49 21.32
C LEU A 82 7.30 6.72 21.19
N ALA A 83 8.57 6.57 21.56
CA ALA A 83 9.55 7.60 21.28
C ALA A 83 9.65 7.80 19.77
N HIS A 84 9.43 9.03 19.29
CA HIS A 84 9.65 9.34 17.88
C HIS A 84 11.11 9.02 17.49
N PRO A 85 11.35 8.52 16.26
CA PRO A 85 12.68 8.17 15.80
C PRO A 85 13.62 9.39 15.90
N ALA A 86 14.57 9.34 16.84
CA ALA A 86 15.59 10.37 16.97
C ALA A 86 16.55 10.31 15.77
N GLY A 87 16.81 11.46 15.14
CA GLY A 87 17.80 11.63 14.10
C GLY A 87 18.08 13.12 13.87
N SER A 88 19.31 13.47 13.51
CA SER A 88 19.61 14.82 13.03
C SER A 88 19.03 14.96 11.63
N PRO A 89 18.03 15.85 11.40
CA PRO A 89 17.45 16.03 10.09
C PRO A 89 18.55 16.36 9.07
N ALA A 90 18.57 15.63 7.96
CA ALA A 90 19.44 15.95 6.85
C ALA A 90 19.04 17.30 6.26
N THR A 91 20.04 18.11 5.91
CA THR A 91 19.77 19.31 5.12
C THR A 91 19.57 18.91 3.66
N VAL A 92 18.34 19.00 3.17
CA VAL A 92 18.04 18.83 1.75
C VAL A 92 18.25 20.17 1.05
N SER A 93 19.31 20.25 0.23
CA SER A 93 19.74 21.52 -0.36
C SER A 93 18.84 22.03 -1.48
N ASP A 94 18.26 21.12 -2.26
CA ASP A 94 17.33 21.48 -3.32
C ASP A 94 15.96 21.81 -2.73
N ARG A 95 15.40 22.97 -3.10
CA ARG A 95 14.13 23.45 -2.52
C ARG A 95 12.93 22.61 -2.93
N VAL A 96 12.95 22.03 -4.12
CA VAL A 96 11.86 21.19 -4.62
C VAL A 96 11.87 19.87 -3.88
N ASP A 97 13.03 19.23 -3.75
CA ASP A 97 13.18 18.01 -2.95
C ASP A 97 12.83 18.23 -1.47
N ALA A 98 13.27 19.35 -0.90
CA ALA A 98 12.93 19.73 0.46
C ALA A 98 11.41 19.83 0.65
N SER A 99 10.67 20.41 -0.31
CA SER A 99 9.21 20.52 -0.22
C SER A 99 8.49 19.16 -0.24
N VAL A 100 9.02 18.18 -0.97
CA VAL A 100 8.50 16.80 -0.96
C VAL A 100 8.81 16.13 0.38
N ALA A 101 10.03 16.28 0.89
CA ALA A 101 10.45 15.73 2.17
C ALA A 101 9.67 16.36 3.34
N ASP A 102 9.41 17.66 3.31
CA ASP A 102 8.62 18.38 4.31
C ASP A 102 7.17 17.87 4.33
N LEU A 103 6.56 17.67 3.16
CA LEU A 103 5.22 17.08 3.06
C LEU A 103 5.21 15.66 3.62
N CYS A 104 6.18 14.81 3.25
CA CYS A 104 6.29 13.47 3.79
C CYS A 104 6.51 13.49 5.32
N SER A 105 7.26 14.48 5.83
CA SER A 105 7.52 14.66 7.26
C SER A 105 6.22 14.96 7.99
N SER A 106 5.34 15.78 7.42
CA SER A 106 4.06 16.16 8.04
C SER A 106 3.07 14.99 8.26
N ILE A 107 3.33 13.82 7.69
CA ILE A 107 2.45 12.64 7.81
C ILE A 107 2.66 11.93 9.15
N ASN A 108 3.91 11.74 9.58
CA ASN A 108 4.26 10.97 10.79
C ASN A 108 5.34 11.64 11.66
N ASP A 109 5.71 12.88 11.36
CA ASP A 109 6.82 13.63 11.97
C ASP A 109 8.19 12.94 11.82
N TYR A 110 8.40 12.27 10.68
CA TYR A 110 9.67 11.64 10.35
C TYR A 110 10.51 12.56 9.47
N PRO A 111 11.65 13.10 9.96
CA PRO A 111 12.51 13.94 9.15
C PRO A 111 13.27 13.11 8.10
N PRO A 112 13.72 13.71 6.99
CA PRO A 112 14.75 13.09 6.16
C PRO A 112 16.03 12.91 7.00
N VAL A 113 16.65 11.73 6.92
CA VAL A 113 17.87 11.40 7.67
C VAL A 113 19.00 11.04 6.71
N ALA A 114 20.21 11.50 6.98
CA ALA A 114 21.40 11.20 6.20
C ALA A 114 22.11 9.95 6.75
N GLY A 115 23.18 9.54 6.06
CA GLY A 115 24.06 8.50 6.59
C GLY A 115 23.51 7.09 6.46
N ASN A 116 22.57 6.85 5.53
CA ASN A 116 22.01 5.52 5.29
C ASN A 116 22.78 4.80 4.18
N ARG A 117 22.73 3.47 4.22
CA ARG A 117 23.07 2.62 3.08
C ARG A 117 21.80 1.93 2.62
N VAL A 118 21.39 2.21 1.39
CA VAL A 118 20.20 1.61 0.79
C VAL A 118 20.61 0.91 -0.50
N VAL A 119 20.21 -0.36 -0.64
CA VAL A 119 20.54 -1.21 -1.77
C VAL A 119 19.26 -1.77 -2.37
N LEU A 120 19.08 -1.59 -3.69
CA LEU A 120 18.09 -2.33 -4.45
C LEU A 120 18.54 -3.79 -4.57
N LEU A 121 17.73 -4.71 -4.04
CA LEU A 121 18.03 -6.13 -4.08
C LEU A 121 17.67 -6.72 -5.43
N GLY A 122 18.35 -7.82 -5.75
CA GLY A 122 18.31 -8.46 -7.06
C GLY A 122 19.68 -8.40 -7.72
N ASP A 123 19.70 -8.73 -9.00
CA ASP A 123 20.91 -8.71 -9.81
C ASP A 123 20.78 -7.58 -10.85
N PRO A 124 21.66 -6.56 -10.82
CA PRO A 124 21.62 -5.47 -11.80
C PRO A 124 21.91 -5.94 -13.24
N ASP A 125 22.60 -7.07 -13.39
CA ASP A 125 22.94 -7.68 -14.68
C ASP A 125 21.91 -8.75 -15.11
N ALA A 126 20.87 -8.98 -14.30
CA ALA A 126 19.79 -9.91 -14.65
C ALA A 126 19.15 -9.51 -15.99
N PRO A 127 18.98 -10.44 -16.94
CA PRO A 127 18.32 -10.14 -18.19
C PRO A 127 16.89 -9.65 -17.94
N PRO A 128 16.44 -8.55 -18.57
CA PRO A 128 15.07 -8.05 -18.42
C PRO A 128 13.97 -9.09 -18.74
N ALA A 129 14.31 -10.09 -19.56
CA ALA A 129 13.43 -11.21 -19.90
C ALA A 129 13.31 -12.30 -18.82
N SER A 130 14.06 -12.19 -17.70
CA SER A 130 14.05 -13.15 -16.58
C SER A 130 13.65 -12.48 -15.26
N PRO A 131 12.47 -11.84 -15.18
CA PRO A 131 12.12 -10.92 -14.10
C PRO A 131 11.85 -11.60 -12.74
N GLY A 132 11.88 -12.94 -12.66
CA GLY A 132 11.76 -13.66 -11.39
C GLY A 132 13.07 -13.79 -10.60
N ILE A 133 14.23 -13.61 -11.25
CA ILE A 133 15.55 -13.75 -10.61
C ILE A 133 15.69 -12.78 -9.44
N ASP A 134 15.31 -11.53 -9.66
CA ASP A 134 15.41 -10.47 -8.66
C ASP A 134 14.62 -10.77 -7.38
N SER A 135 13.40 -11.30 -7.55
CA SER A 135 12.54 -11.65 -6.42
C SER A 135 13.17 -12.73 -5.54
N ASN A 136 13.73 -13.77 -6.16
CA ASN A 136 14.38 -14.87 -5.44
C ASN A 136 15.65 -14.39 -4.70
N LEU A 137 16.50 -13.61 -5.36
CA LEU A 137 17.71 -13.05 -4.74
C LEU A 137 17.39 -12.08 -3.59
N ALA A 138 16.31 -11.31 -3.71
CA ALA A 138 15.84 -10.46 -2.62
C ALA A 138 15.38 -11.28 -1.40
N VAL A 139 14.72 -12.43 -1.62
CA VAL A 139 14.35 -13.36 -0.54
C VAL A 139 15.57 -14.04 0.06
N ASP A 140 16.59 -14.39 -0.75
CA ASP A 140 17.85 -14.95 -0.25
C ASP A 140 18.51 -14.00 0.75
N ALA A 141 18.64 -12.71 0.39
CA ALA A 141 19.21 -11.68 1.25
C ALA A 141 18.38 -11.47 2.53
N LEU A 142 17.05 -11.55 2.44
CA LEU A 142 16.16 -11.47 3.60
C LEU A 142 16.34 -12.66 4.55
N VAL A 143 16.37 -13.88 4.02
CA VAL A 143 16.58 -15.12 4.79
C VAL A 143 17.94 -15.10 5.48
N GLU A 144 19.00 -14.69 4.77
CA GLU A 144 20.34 -14.53 5.34
C GLU A 144 20.35 -13.54 6.51
N ALA A 145 19.74 -12.37 6.33
CA ALA A 145 19.67 -11.35 7.37
C ALA A 145 18.90 -11.84 8.62
N ILE A 146 17.79 -12.57 8.44
CA ILE A 146 17.05 -13.21 9.55
C ILE A 146 17.92 -14.28 10.24
N GLY A 147 18.69 -15.04 9.46
CA GLY A 147 19.67 -16.00 9.97
C GLY A 147 20.72 -15.37 10.88
N GLY A 148 21.13 -14.13 10.58
CA GLY A 148 22.10 -13.35 11.36
C GLY A 148 21.53 -12.62 12.59
N ALA A 149 20.21 -12.59 12.78
CA ALA A 149 19.55 -11.84 13.84
C ALA A 149 19.94 -12.31 15.25
N ARG A 150 20.04 -11.36 16.19
CA ARG A 150 20.52 -11.56 17.57
C ARG A 150 19.54 -11.09 18.64
N GLU A 151 18.76 -10.05 18.40
CA GLU A 151 17.88 -9.41 19.38
C GLU A 151 16.42 -9.58 18.98
N HIS A 152 16.04 -9.11 17.79
CA HIS A 152 14.66 -9.19 17.33
C HIS A 152 14.51 -9.20 15.82
N VAL A 153 13.42 -9.84 15.37
CA VAL A 153 12.96 -9.82 13.98
C VAL A 153 11.50 -9.39 13.98
N HIS A 154 11.18 -8.36 13.22
CA HIS A 154 9.84 -7.77 13.12
C HIS A 154 9.40 -7.80 11.67
N ILE A 155 8.32 -8.51 11.34
CA ILE A 155 7.87 -8.72 9.95
C ILE A 155 6.42 -8.31 9.82
N SER A 156 6.12 -7.47 8.84
CA SER A 156 4.77 -7.14 8.38
C SER A 156 4.70 -7.42 6.88
N PHE A 157 3.83 -8.35 6.47
CA PHE A 157 3.52 -8.60 5.07
C PHE A 157 2.03 -8.53 4.80
N TYR A 158 1.66 -7.97 3.64
CA TYR A 158 0.31 -8.06 3.12
C TYR A 158 -0.03 -9.48 2.67
N ILE A 159 0.74 -10.02 1.72
CA ILE A 159 0.59 -11.39 1.24
C ILE A 159 1.83 -12.19 1.66
N TRP A 160 1.57 -13.28 2.37
CA TRP A 160 2.51 -14.35 2.65
C TRP A 160 1.91 -15.65 2.14
N LEU A 161 2.55 -16.24 1.13
CA LEU A 161 2.11 -17.50 0.53
C LEU A 161 2.92 -18.66 1.09
N GLU A 162 2.32 -19.84 1.13
CA GLU A 162 3.00 -21.07 1.54
C GLU A 162 3.70 -21.75 0.34
N ASP A 163 4.49 -20.97 -0.39
CA ASP A 163 5.31 -21.41 -1.52
C ASP A 163 6.79 -21.49 -1.15
N HIS A 164 7.70 -21.64 -2.11
CA HIS A 164 9.10 -21.93 -1.80
C HIS A 164 9.75 -20.81 -0.98
N ASN A 165 9.64 -19.56 -1.44
CA ASN A 165 10.16 -18.39 -0.75
C ASN A 165 9.43 -18.13 0.57
N GLY A 166 8.10 -18.24 0.59
CA GLY A 166 7.34 -18.03 1.81
C GLY A 166 7.68 -19.04 2.92
N VAL A 167 7.90 -20.31 2.57
CA VAL A 167 8.37 -21.34 3.51
C VAL A 167 9.77 -21.03 4.00
N ARG A 168 10.70 -20.64 3.13
CA ARG A 168 12.08 -20.31 3.54
C ARG A 168 12.14 -19.16 4.54
N VAL A 169 11.34 -18.11 4.33
CA VAL A 169 11.25 -16.99 5.30
C VAL A 169 10.65 -17.49 6.62
N ALA A 170 9.59 -18.30 6.59
CA ALA A 170 8.98 -18.85 7.80
C ALA A 170 9.97 -19.73 8.60
N GLU A 171 10.71 -20.60 7.92
CA GLU A 171 11.73 -21.45 8.53
C GLU A 171 12.86 -20.62 9.14
N ALA A 172 13.32 -19.56 8.47
CA ALA A 172 14.35 -18.67 8.98
C ALA A 172 13.92 -17.96 10.27
N VAL A 173 12.69 -17.45 10.31
CA VAL A 173 12.12 -16.77 11.49
C VAL A 173 11.90 -17.76 12.63
N ALA A 174 11.37 -18.95 12.34
CA ALA A 174 11.22 -20.01 13.32
C ALA A 174 12.59 -20.43 13.90
N ALA A 175 13.62 -20.51 13.06
CA ALA A 175 14.98 -20.80 13.51
C ALA A 175 15.54 -19.68 14.39
N ALA A 176 15.29 -18.41 14.07
CA ALA A 176 15.67 -17.27 14.90
C ALA A 176 14.99 -17.32 16.28
N ALA A 177 13.68 -17.55 16.32
CA ALA A 177 12.93 -17.68 17.57
C ALA A 177 13.45 -18.82 18.45
N ARG A 178 13.76 -19.99 17.86
CA ARG A 178 14.37 -21.11 18.59
C ARG A 178 15.76 -20.81 19.15
N ARG A 179 16.50 -19.83 18.58
CA ARG A 179 17.77 -19.34 19.15
C ARG A 179 17.57 -18.34 20.29
N GLY A 180 16.34 -17.95 20.60
CA GLY A 180 16.00 -16.94 21.61
C GLY A 180 15.84 -15.52 21.08
N VAL A 181 15.83 -15.31 19.76
CA VAL A 181 15.58 -13.99 19.15
C VAL A 181 14.08 -13.66 19.29
N VAL A 182 13.74 -12.43 19.66
CA VAL A 182 12.35 -12.01 19.78
C VAL A 182 11.74 -11.80 18.38
N CYS A 183 10.94 -12.74 17.92
CA CYS A 183 10.30 -12.67 16.61
C CYS A 183 8.83 -12.23 16.72
N ARG A 184 8.46 -11.17 15.99
CA ARG A 184 7.11 -10.62 15.89
C ARG A 184 6.68 -10.57 14.43
N VAL A 185 5.61 -11.28 14.09
CA VAL A 185 5.11 -11.38 12.72
C VAL A 185 3.66 -10.92 12.64
N MET A 186 3.42 -9.94 11.78
CA MET A 186 2.11 -9.50 11.31
C MET A 186 1.90 -9.95 9.87
N ALA A 187 0.76 -10.59 9.62
CA ALA A 187 0.31 -10.91 8.28
C ALA A 187 -1.14 -10.47 8.09
N ASP A 188 -1.48 -9.90 6.93
CA ASP A 188 -2.86 -9.47 6.66
C ASP A 188 -3.82 -10.66 6.66
N ALA A 189 -4.89 -10.55 7.45
CA ALA A 189 -5.86 -11.63 7.65
C ALA A 189 -6.54 -12.12 6.37
N MET A 190 -6.66 -11.27 5.35
CA MET A 190 -7.26 -11.67 4.07
C MET A 190 -6.19 -11.99 3.03
N GLY A 191 -5.17 -11.15 2.89
CA GLY A 191 -4.08 -11.35 1.93
C GLY A 191 -3.30 -12.64 2.18
N SER A 192 -3.17 -13.04 3.45
CA SER A 192 -2.42 -14.23 3.89
C SER A 192 -3.31 -15.29 4.54
N ARG A 193 -4.63 -15.28 4.27
CA ARG A 193 -5.62 -16.14 4.94
C ARG A 193 -5.23 -17.62 4.93
N ASP A 194 -4.83 -18.13 3.76
CA ASP A 194 -4.56 -19.55 3.58
C ASP A 194 -3.26 -19.96 4.30
N PHE A 195 -2.25 -19.08 4.36
CA PHE A 195 -1.03 -19.28 5.15
C PHE A 195 -1.32 -19.24 6.66
N ILE A 196 -2.09 -18.24 7.13
CA ILE A 196 -2.47 -18.07 8.54
C ILE A 196 -3.32 -19.25 9.05
N GLY A 197 -4.19 -19.80 8.20
CA GLY A 197 -4.97 -21.00 8.52
C GLY A 197 -4.21 -22.32 8.29
N GLY A 198 -2.95 -22.25 7.84
CA GLY A 198 -2.13 -23.39 7.46
C GLY A 198 -1.21 -23.85 8.58
N ARG A 199 -0.65 -25.06 8.40
CA ARG A 199 0.22 -25.72 9.37
C ARG A 199 1.48 -24.90 9.70
N ARG A 200 2.05 -24.18 8.73
CA ARG A 200 3.29 -23.41 8.95
C ARG A 200 3.10 -22.22 9.90
N TRP A 201 1.89 -21.64 9.95
CA TRP A 201 1.57 -20.61 10.95
C TRP A 201 1.58 -21.17 12.38
N ASP A 202 1.09 -22.40 12.56
CA ASP A 202 1.16 -23.09 13.85
C ASP A 202 2.60 -23.46 14.23
N GLU A 203 3.41 -23.93 13.27
CA GLU A 203 4.83 -24.22 13.48
C GLU A 203 5.64 -22.98 13.89
N LEU A 204 5.32 -21.79 13.35
CA LEU A 204 5.89 -20.52 13.80
C LEU A 204 5.54 -20.24 15.27
N ARG A 205 4.27 -20.46 15.67
CA ARG A 205 3.82 -20.26 17.05
C ARG A 205 4.53 -21.22 18.01
N GLU A 206 4.63 -22.49 17.63
CA GLU A 206 5.34 -23.52 18.40
C GLU A 206 6.84 -23.22 18.54
N ALA A 207 7.44 -22.57 17.53
CA ALA A 207 8.82 -22.10 17.58
C ALA A 207 9.03 -20.88 18.51
N GLY A 208 7.97 -20.31 19.07
CA GLY A 208 8.03 -19.15 19.96
C GLY A 208 7.87 -17.79 19.25
N VAL A 209 7.46 -17.78 17.99
CA VAL A 209 7.18 -16.53 17.25
C VAL A 209 5.87 -15.92 17.75
N GLN A 210 5.90 -14.62 18.04
CA GLN A 210 4.69 -13.86 18.35
C GLN A 210 3.96 -13.54 17.04
N LEU A 211 2.72 -14.00 16.90
CA LEU A 211 1.98 -13.96 15.66
C LEU A 211 0.72 -13.10 15.79
N VAL A 212 0.52 -12.20 14.83
CA VAL A 212 -0.65 -11.35 14.71
C VAL A 212 -1.20 -11.46 13.29
N SER A 213 -2.50 -11.75 13.21
CA SER A 213 -3.25 -11.58 11.97
C SER A 213 -3.95 -10.23 12.02
N THR A 214 -3.59 -9.33 11.12
CA THR A 214 -3.98 -7.92 11.25
C THR A 214 -5.42 -7.69 10.81
N LEU A 215 -6.08 -6.69 11.42
CA LEU A 215 -7.46 -6.28 11.08
C LEU A 215 -8.51 -7.38 11.27
N GLN A 216 -8.27 -8.35 12.16
CA GLN A 216 -9.24 -9.40 12.48
C GLN A 216 -10.43 -8.94 13.34
N ASP A 217 -10.29 -7.79 14.01
CA ASP A 217 -11.25 -7.23 14.97
C ASP A 217 -12.30 -6.30 14.34
N ILE A 218 -12.40 -6.24 13.01
CA ILE A 218 -13.50 -5.52 12.33
C ILE A 218 -14.83 -6.14 12.83
N PRO A 219 -15.71 -5.36 13.48
CA PRO A 219 -16.87 -5.89 14.20
C PRO A 219 -17.70 -6.82 13.33
N ARG A 220 -18.12 -7.98 13.86
CA ARG A 220 -19.01 -8.92 13.18
C ARG A 220 -20.35 -8.99 13.91
N LEU A 221 -21.45 -8.68 13.24
CA LEU A 221 -22.79 -9.01 13.70
C LEU A 221 -23.14 -10.41 13.20
N GLY A 222 -22.93 -11.43 14.04
CA GLY A 222 -23.02 -12.83 13.63
C GLY A 222 -21.95 -13.17 12.59
N HIS A 223 -22.34 -13.63 11.39
CA HIS A 223 -21.43 -13.90 10.27
C HIS A 223 -21.18 -12.68 9.36
N PHE A 224 -21.78 -11.53 9.66
CA PHE A 224 -21.72 -10.33 8.82
C PHE A 224 -20.79 -9.28 9.41
N ALA A 225 -19.73 -8.88 8.71
CA ALA A 225 -18.83 -7.82 9.16
C ALA A 225 -19.51 -6.44 9.09
N LEU A 226 -19.75 -5.79 10.25
CA LEU A 226 -20.11 -4.38 10.34
C LEU A 226 -18.82 -3.53 10.30
N GLY A 227 -18.52 -2.95 9.14
CA GLY A 227 -17.30 -2.17 8.89
C GLY A 227 -16.70 -2.52 7.52
N ARG A 228 -15.72 -1.73 7.06
CA ARG A 228 -15.07 -1.97 5.77
C ARG A 228 -14.25 -3.24 5.79
N VAL A 229 -14.85 -4.32 5.28
CA VAL A 229 -14.22 -5.64 5.09
C VAL A 229 -12.98 -5.59 4.21
N ASP A 230 -12.79 -4.48 3.52
CA ASP A 230 -11.77 -4.25 2.50
C ASP A 230 -10.59 -3.39 3.00
N LEU A 231 -10.55 -2.98 4.26
CA LEU A 231 -9.33 -2.42 4.87
C LEU A 231 -8.22 -3.48 4.91
N ARG A 232 -6.99 -3.09 4.58
CA ARG A 232 -5.82 -3.99 4.59
C ARG A 232 -4.61 -3.37 5.26
N ASN A 233 -3.83 -4.20 5.95
CA ASN A 233 -2.45 -3.88 6.21
C ASN A 233 -1.65 -4.24 4.96
N HIS A 234 -1.37 -3.24 4.13
CA HIS A 234 -0.67 -3.43 2.88
C HIS A 234 0.84 -3.23 3.02
N ARG A 235 1.34 -2.97 4.24
CA ARG A 235 2.76 -2.73 4.52
C ARG A 235 3.62 -3.97 4.27
N LYS A 236 4.85 -3.70 3.85
CA LYS A 236 5.92 -4.67 3.64
C LYS A 236 7.15 -4.11 4.33
N ILE A 237 7.30 -4.49 5.60
CA ILE A 237 8.35 -4.01 6.50
C ILE A 237 8.94 -5.22 7.18
N VAL A 238 10.26 -5.39 7.06
CA VAL A 238 11.02 -6.26 7.96
C VAL A 238 12.05 -5.42 8.68
N VAL A 239 12.16 -5.53 10.00
CA VAL A 239 13.20 -4.88 10.80
C VAL A 239 13.93 -5.94 11.61
N ILE A 240 15.26 -5.87 11.60
CA ILE A 240 16.15 -6.82 12.26
C ILE A 240 17.12 -6.04 13.14
N ASP A 241 17.10 -6.35 14.45
CA ASP A 241 18.02 -5.85 15.48
C ASP A 241 18.19 -4.32 15.51
N ASN A 242 17.16 -3.55 15.12
CA ASN A 242 17.22 -2.09 14.93
C ASN A 242 18.38 -1.62 14.01
N ARG A 243 18.91 -2.50 13.16
CA ARG A 243 20.10 -2.27 12.31
C ARG A 243 19.80 -2.36 10.82
N VAL A 244 18.94 -3.29 10.44
CA VAL A 244 18.58 -3.54 9.04
C VAL A 244 17.07 -3.46 8.89
N ALA A 245 16.61 -2.79 7.85
CA ALA A 245 15.22 -2.83 7.42
C ALA A 245 15.10 -3.30 5.96
N PHE A 246 14.03 -4.02 5.66
CA PHE A 246 13.61 -4.31 4.29
C PHE A 246 12.26 -3.68 4.04
N CYS A 247 12.11 -3.00 2.91
CA CYS A 247 10.84 -2.44 2.47
C CYS A 247 10.76 -2.35 0.94
N GLY A 248 9.54 -2.22 0.43
CA GLY A 248 9.28 -2.09 -0.99
C GLY A 248 7.91 -2.66 -1.36
N SER A 249 7.84 -3.20 -2.56
CA SER A 249 6.60 -3.69 -3.18
C SER A 249 6.41 -5.20 -3.06
N GLN A 250 7.51 -5.93 -2.82
CA GLN A 250 7.54 -7.38 -2.79
C GLN A 250 6.78 -7.98 -1.61
N ASN A 251 5.84 -8.88 -1.93
CA ASN A 251 5.20 -9.76 -0.95
C ASN A 251 6.09 -10.97 -0.64
N CYS A 252 5.75 -11.72 0.41
CA CYS A 252 6.46 -12.96 0.75
C CYS A 252 5.89 -14.12 -0.10
N ALA A 253 6.35 -14.21 -1.34
CA ALA A 253 5.87 -15.15 -2.34
C ALA A 253 6.93 -15.47 -3.39
N ASP A 254 6.72 -16.57 -4.12
CA ASP A 254 7.45 -16.97 -5.31
C ASP A 254 7.08 -16.09 -6.53
N PRO A 255 8.04 -15.72 -7.39
CA PRO A 255 7.72 -15.06 -8.65
C PRO A 255 6.87 -15.94 -9.57
N GLU A 256 6.90 -17.28 -9.44
CA GLU A 256 6.04 -18.21 -10.18
C GLU A 256 4.55 -18.00 -9.89
N PHE A 257 4.20 -17.34 -8.78
CA PHE A 257 2.85 -16.97 -8.38
C PHE A 257 1.81 -18.06 -8.65
N ARG A 258 2.11 -19.28 -8.18
CA ARG A 258 1.38 -20.51 -8.53
C ARG A 258 -0.11 -20.48 -8.18
N VAL A 259 -0.50 -19.62 -7.24
CA VAL A 259 -1.91 -19.37 -6.88
C VAL A 259 -2.71 -18.70 -7.99
N LYS A 260 -2.05 -17.94 -8.89
CA LYS A 260 -2.64 -17.36 -10.09
C LYS A 260 -1.63 -17.38 -11.27
N PRO A 261 -1.31 -18.56 -11.82
CA PRO A 261 -0.19 -18.74 -12.76
C PRO A 261 -0.36 -17.97 -14.07
N LYS A 262 -1.59 -17.59 -14.43
CA LYS A 262 -1.89 -16.72 -15.58
C LYS A 262 -1.18 -15.36 -15.53
N PHE A 263 -0.91 -14.87 -14.32
CA PHE A 263 -0.28 -13.58 -14.08
C PHE A 263 1.20 -13.69 -13.69
N ALA A 264 1.76 -14.90 -13.67
CA ALA A 264 3.17 -15.11 -13.43
C ALA A 264 4.02 -14.58 -14.61
N PRO A 265 5.27 -14.15 -14.37
CA PRO A 265 5.86 -13.99 -13.05
C PRO A 265 5.31 -12.76 -12.31
N TRP A 266 5.30 -12.82 -10.97
CA TRP A 266 5.01 -11.68 -10.11
C TRP A 266 6.30 -10.90 -9.89
N VAL A 267 6.35 -9.68 -10.40
CA VAL A 267 7.59 -8.88 -10.50
C VAL A 267 7.51 -7.68 -9.57
N ASP A 268 8.39 -7.65 -8.58
CA ASP A 268 8.44 -6.64 -7.54
C ASP A 268 9.89 -6.15 -7.30
N VAL A 269 10.02 -5.13 -6.45
CA VAL A 269 11.30 -4.66 -5.91
C VAL A 269 11.29 -4.67 -4.39
N LEU A 270 12.46 -4.97 -3.80
CA LEU A 270 12.74 -4.91 -2.38
C LEU A 270 14.05 -4.15 -2.15
N LEU A 271 14.06 -3.25 -1.17
CA LEU A 271 15.22 -2.50 -0.75
C LEU A 271 15.72 -3.04 0.59
N ARG A 272 17.04 -3.21 0.73
CA ARG A 272 17.71 -3.39 2.03
C ARG A 272 18.26 -2.05 2.48
N CYS A 273 17.89 -1.66 3.69
CA CYS A 273 18.23 -0.37 4.29
C CYS A 273 19.02 -0.60 5.58
N GLU A 274 20.11 0.14 5.74
CA GLU A 274 20.89 0.24 6.97
C GLU A 274 21.07 1.71 7.34
N GLY A 275 21.17 1.97 8.63
CA GLY A 275 21.39 3.29 9.19
C GLY A 275 20.13 3.97 9.72
N PRO A 276 20.17 5.30 9.96
CA PRO A 276 19.16 5.99 10.77
C PRO A 276 17.70 5.76 10.35
N VAL A 277 17.42 5.55 9.05
CA VAL A 277 16.06 5.31 8.52
C VAL A 277 15.41 4.03 9.06
N VAL A 278 16.20 3.07 9.55
CA VAL A 278 15.70 1.81 10.15
C VAL A 278 14.81 2.09 11.36
N ARG A 279 15.09 3.15 12.13
CA ARG A 279 14.26 3.54 13.28
C ARG A 279 12.87 4.00 12.87
N GLN A 280 12.73 4.65 11.72
CA GLN A 280 11.43 5.06 11.19
C GLN A 280 10.62 3.84 10.72
N ALA A 281 11.27 2.88 10.06
CA ALA A 281 10.64 1.61 9.71
C ALA A 281 10.19 0.82 10.95
N GLN A 282 11.03 0.80 11.98
CA GLN A 282 10.72 0.16 13.26
C GLN A 282 9.53 0.82 13.95
N HIS A 283 9.50 2.15 13.99
CA HIS A 283 8.39 2.88 14.59
C HIS A 283 7.07 2.55 13.87
N LEU A 284 7.03 2.58 12.53
CA LEU A 284 5.82 2.20 11.78
C LEU A 284 5.35 0.77 12.10
N PHE A 285 6.29 -0.17 12.23
CA PHE A 285 5.97 -1.54 12.62
C PHE A 285 5.38 -1.58 14.04
N LEU A 286 6.05 -0.96 15.02
CA LEU A 286 5.64 -1.03 16.43
C LEU A 286 4.31 -0.33 16.68
N THR A 287 4.06 0.82 16.06
CA THR A 287 2.75 1.50 16.13
C THR A 287 1.63 0.57 15.64
N SER A 288 1.87 -0.15 14.54
CA SER A 288 0.90 -1.11 14.01
C SER A 288 0.75 -2.32 14.93
N TRP A 289 1.86 -2.84 15.46
CA TRP A 289 1.88 -3.99 16.36
C TRP A 289 1.08 -3.72 17.64
N ILE A 290 1.38 -2.63 18.35
CA ILE A 290 0.68 -2.23 19.59
C ILE A 290 -0.81 -2.00 19.33
N ALA A 291 -1.16 -1.42 18.18
CA ALA A 291 -2.56 -1.24 17.82
C ALA A 291 -3.33 -2.55 17.61
N GLU A 292 -2.67 -3.58 17.09
CA GLU A 292 -3.26 -4.91 16.89
C GLU A 292 -3.32 -5.70 18.20
N THR A 293 -2.23 -5.74 18.98
CA THR A 293 -2.13 -6.55 20.20
C THR A 293 -2.76 -5.90 21.43
N GLY A 294 -2.98 -4.58 21.38
CA GLY A 294 -3.37 -3.80 22.55
C GLY A 294 -2.18 -3.27 23.35
N ASP A 295 -2.50 -2.34 24.24
CA ASP A 295 -1.60 -1.63 25.15
C ASP A 295 -1.62 -2.28 26.55
N GLY A 296 -1.48 -3.62 26.55
CA GLY A 296 -1.54 -4.46 27.76
C GLY A 296 -0.16 -4.78 28.33
N GLU A 297 -0.10 -5.79 29.20
CA GLU A 297 1.17 -6.28 29.77
C GLU A 297 2.19 -6.58 28.65
N GLY A 298 3.39 -5.99 28.77
CA GLY A 298 4.48 -6.11 27.77
C GLY A 298 4.55 -4.98 26.73
N ALA A 299 3.52 -4.12 26.59
CA ALA A 299 3.58 -2.96 25.68
C ALA A 299 4.64 -1.93 26.11
N GLU A 300 4.85 -1.77 27.42
CA GLU A 300 5.85 -0.87 27.99
C GLU A 300 7.29 -1.23 27.59
N GLU A 301 7.57 -2.51 27.32
CA GLU A 301 8.87 -2.97 26.82
C GLU A 301 9.11 -2.58 25.34
N LEU A 302 8.02 -2.29 24.60
CA LEU A 302 8.08 -1.92 23.18
C LEU A 302 8.32 -0.42 22.98
N TYR A 303 7.81 0.42 23.87
CA TYR A 303 7.92 1.87 23.76
C TYR A 303 9.35 2.43 23.61
N PRO A 304 10.39 1.87 24.29
CA PRO A 304 11.75 2.36 24.11
C PRO A 304 12.43 1.85 22.82
N LEU A 305 11.90 0.82 22.14
CA LEU A 305 12.57 0.17 21.01
C LEU A 305 12.93 1.10 19.84
N PRO A 306 12.09 2.06 19.39
CA PRO A 306 12.47 2.97 18.32
C PRO A 306 13.76 3.76 18.58
N GLY A 307 14.05 4.06 19.86
CA GLY A 307 15.24 4.78 20.29
C GLY A 307 16.33 3.89 20.91
N ALA A 308 16.04 2.60 21.11
CA ALA A 308 16.92 1.68 21.80
C ALA A 308 18.27 1.49 21.09
N GLY A 309 19.27 1.14 21.88
CA GLY A 309 20.57 0.71 21.39
C GLY A 309 20.47 -0.68 20.73
N PRO A 310 21.44 -1.03 19.86
CA PRO A 310 22.51 -0.16 19.38
C PRO A 310 21.95 0.96 18.49
N ALA A 311 22.62 2.12 18.50
CA ALA A 311 22.29 3.16 17.53
C ALA A 311 22.58 2.62 16.12
N PRO A 312 21.73 2.93 15.12
CA PRO A 312 22.00 2.53 13.74
C PRO A 312 23.37 3.05 13.29
N GLU A 313 24.09 2.23 12.53
CA GLU A 313 25.35 2.63 11.93
C GLU A 313 25.14 3.80 10.97
N THR A 314 26.06 4.75 10.94
CA THR A 314 26.04 5.87 9.99
C THR A 314 27.09 5.63 8.92
N PHE A 315 26.73 5.78 7.64
CA PHE A 315 27.58 5.53 6.49
C PHE A 315 27.95 6.83 5.78
N GLU A 316 29.21 6.98 5.35
CA GLU A 316 29.68 8.17 4.61
C GLU A 316 30.49 7.78 3.36
N PRO A 317 30.15 8.32 2.15
CA PRO A 317 28.95 9.12 1.89
C PRO A 317 27.68 8.25 2.04
N GLY A 318 26.66 8.79 2.70
CA GLY A 318 25.40 8.09 2.95
C GLY A 318 24.20 8.70 2.23
N VAL A 319 23.25 7.85 1.86
CA VAL A 319 21.97 8.23 1.22
C VAL A 319 21.11 9.03 2.21
N VAL A 320 20.51 10.11 1.73
CA VAL A 320 19.41 10.77 2.45
C VAL A 320 18.13 10.00 2.16
N ALA A 321 17.49 9.49 3.21
CA ALA A 321 16.28 8.68 3.10
C ALA A 321 15.25 9.11 4.14
N GLN A 322 13.98 8.85 3.83
CA GLN A 322 12.85 9.15 4.69
C GLN A 322 11.75 8.11 4.49
N MET A 323 11.43 7.38 5.55
CA MET A 323 10.24 6.53 5.56
C MET A 323 9.02 7.41 5.86
N PHE A 324 7.86 7.02 5.34
CA PHE A 324 6.57 7.49 5.83
C PHE A 324 5.51 6.41 5.64
N GLY A 325 4.49 6.43 6.49
CA GLY A 325 3.39 5.48 6.46
C GLY A 325 2.05 6.19 6.48
N THR A 326 1.12 5.73 5.64
CA THR A 326 -0.25 6.25 5.61
C THR A 326 -1.24 5.20 6.07
N GLY A 327 -2.48 5.62 6.28
CA GLY A 327 -3.60 4.74 6.56
C GLY A 327 -4.87 5.52 6.89
N PRO A 328 -5.94 4.83 7.33
CA PRO A 328 -7.21 5.46 7.67
C PRO A 328 -7.13 6.50 8.79
N THR A 329 -6.04 6.52 9.54
CA THR A 329 -5.79 7.44 10.66
C THR A 329 -4.97 8.66 10.27
N THR A 330 -4.30 8.66 9.10
CA THR A 330 -3.54 9.82 8.65
C THR A 330 -4.45 10.96 8.24
N HIS A 331 -3.97 12.19 8.39
CA HIS A 331 -4.75 13.38 8.09
C HIS A 331 -5.06 13.50 6.59
N GLY A 332 -6.33 13.74 6.26
CA GLY A 332 -6.76 14.10 4.90
C GLY A 332 -6.43 13.03 3.86
N ASN A 333 -5.85 13.45 2.73
CA ASN A 333 -5.48 12.63 1.59
C ASN A 333 -3.96 12.40 1.52
N ALA A 334 -3.31 12.21 2.68
CA ALA A 334 -1.84 12.22 2.82
C ALA A 334 -1.06 11.46 1.74
N MET A 335 -1.49 10.24 1.35
CA MET A 335 -0.84 9.48 0.28
C MET A 335 -0.98 10.16 -1.09
N SER A 336 -2.17 10.66 -1.42
CA SER A 336 -2.41 11.37 -2.67
C SER A 336 -1.59 12.66 -2.72
N ASP A 337 -1.58 13.42 -1.62
CA ASP A 337 -0.81 14.66 -1.54
C ASP A 337 0.69 14.40 -1.72
N ALA A 338 1.23 13.34 -1.10
CA ALA A 338 2.63 12.92 -1.26
C ALA A 338 2.98 12.53 -2.71
N PHE A 339 2.10 11.74 -3.37
CA PHE A 339 2.28 11.43 -4.78
C PHE A 339 2.19 12.69 -5.65
N VAL A 340 1.18 13.53 -5.46
CA VAL A 340 0.99 14.77 -6.23
C VAL A 340 2.22 15.68 -6.08
N ALA A 341 2.73 15.89 -4.87
CA ALA A 341 3.96 16.66 -4.65
C ALA A 341 5.16 16.07 -5.39
N THR A 342 5.33 14.74 -5.33
CA THR A 342 6.39 14.02 -6.05
C THR A 342 6.26 14.19 -7.57
N LEU A 343 5.05 14.12 -8.12
CA LEU A 343 4.77 14.32 -9.56
C LEU A 343 5.00 15.78 -10.01
N TYR A 344 4.71 16.75 -9.15
CA TYR A 344 4.98 18.16 -9.42
C TYR A 344 6.45 18.53 -9.24
N ALA A 345 7.21 17.77 -8.46
CA ALA A 345 8.65 17.95 -8.31
C ALA A 345 9.42 17.71 -9.61
N ALA A 346 8.89 16.91 -10.53
CA ALA A 346 9.56 16.61 -11.80
C ALA A 346 9.68 17.85 -12.71
N GLN A 347 10.91 18.10 -13.15
CA GLN A 347 11.30 19.20 -14.03
C GLN A 347 11.75 18.75 -15.42
N HIS A 348 12.26 17.52 -15.56
CA HIS A 348 12.85 16.98 -16.78
C HIS A 348 12.36 15.56 -17.10
N GLU A 349 12.39 14.63 -16.15
CA GLU A 349 12.07 13.21 -16.38
C GLU A 349 11.23 12.64 -15.22
N LEU A 350 10.18 11.92 -15.56
CA LEU A 350 9.29 11.24 -14.61
C LEU A 350 9.01 9.82 -15.11
N ILE A 351 9.41 8.82 -14.34
CA ILE A 351 9.14 7.40 -14.67
C ILE A 351 8.39 6.76 -13.50
N ILE A 352 7.22 6.20 -13.81
CA ILE A 352 6.32 5.60 -12.84
C ILE A 352 6.10 4.14 -13.20
N THR A 353 6.17 3.27 -12.20
CA THR A 353 5.77 1.87 -12.31
C THR A 353 4.73 1.58 -11.23
N THR A 354 3.57 1.06 -11.64
CA THR A 354 2.50 0.68 -10.70
C THR A 354 1.65 -0.46 -11.28
N PRO A 355 1.24 -1.47 -10.48
CA PRO A 355 0.33 -2.52 -10.95
C PRO A 355 -1.09 -2.02 -11.18
N TYR A 356 -1.53 -1.08 -10.35
CA TYR A 356 -2.90 -0.60 -10.30
C TYR A 356 -2.87 0.93 -10.40
N LEU A 357 -3.47 1.43 -11.48
CA LEU A 357 -3.61 2.85 -11.76
C LEU A 357 -5.09 3.19 -11.76
N VAL A 358 -5.62 3.61 -10.61
CA VAL A 358 -6.98 4.16 -10.46
C VAL A 358 -6.84 5.47 -9.68
N PRO A 359 -6.20 6.49 -10.28
CA PRO A 359 -5.86 7.71 -9.59
C PRO A 359 -7.10 8.47 -9.15
N ASP A 360 -6.97 9.26 -8.08
CA ASP A 360 -7.92 10.32 -7.82
C ASP A 360 -7.75 11.47 -8.82
N GLU A 361 -8.64 12.46 -8.74
CA GLU A 361 -8.64 13.57 -9.69
C GLU A 361 -7.37 14.44 -9.56
N ALA A 362 -6.83 14.58 -8.35
CA ALA A 362 -5.61 15.35 -8.11
C ALA A 362 -4.39 14.70 -8.76
N MET A 363 -4.21 13.39 -8.55
CA MET A 363 -3.13 12.62 -9.14
C MET A 363 -3.26 12.51 -10.66
N LEU A 364 -4.46 12.27 -11.19
CA LEU A 364 -4.67 12.25 -12.65
C LEU A 364 -4.31 13.60 -13.29
N ARG A 365 -4.71 14.72 -12.67
CA ARG A 365 -4.32 16.05 -13.15
C ARG A 365 -2.82 16.28 -13.05
N ALA A 366 -2.16 15.85 -11.98
CA ALA A 366 -0.71 15.97 -11.82
C ALA A 366 0.05 15.20 -12.91
N LEU A 367 -0.39 13.97 -13.22
CA LEU A 367 0.14 13.15 -14.32
C LEU A 367 -0.03 13.86 -15.66
N CYS A 368 -1.22 14.35 -15.98
CA CYS A 368 -1.49 15.05 -17.23
C CYS A 368 -0.79 16.43 -17.32
N ALA A 369 -0.48 17.04 -16.18
CA ALA A 369 0.22 18.32 -16.14
C ALA A 369 1.72 18.17 -16.40
N ALA A 370 2.34 17.03 -16.05
CA ALA A 370 3.80 16.86 -16.18
C ALA A 370 4.30 17.05 -17.63
N PRO A 371 3.77 16.37 -18.67
CA PRO A 371 4.22 16.63 -20.04
C PRO A 371 3.88 18.02 -20.54
N ARG A 372 2.80 18.65 -20.04
CA ARG A 372 2.45 20.05 -20.37
C ARG A 372 3.47 21.06 -19.82
N ARG A 373 4.20 20.69 -18.76
CA ARG A 373 5.36 21.44 -18.24
C ARG A 373 6.66 21.12 -18.99
N GLY A 374 6.64 20.25 -19.99
CA GLY A 374 7.82 19.80 -20.74
C GLY A 374 8.56 18.62 -20.11
N VAL A 375 7.96 17.93 -19.12
CA VAL A 375 8.59 16.78 -18.44
C VAL A 375 8.37 15.50 -19.26
N GLU A 376 9.44 14.78 -19.57
CA GLU A 376 9.34 13.46 -20.19
C GLU A 376 8.70 12.46 -19.22
N THR A 377 7.45 12.10 -19.47
CA THR A 377 6.67 11.29 -18.54
C THR A 377 6.40 9.89 -19.10
N THR A 378 6.87 8.86 -18.39
CA THR A 378 6.65 7.44 -18.73
C THR A 378 5.86 6.76 -17.63
N LEU A 379 4.83 6.01 -18.03
CA LEU A 379 4.02 5.20 -17.12
C LEU A 379 4.06 3.75 -17.56
N ILE A 380 4.55 2.86 -16.68
CA ILE A 380 4.67 1.43 -16.93
C ILE A 380 3.66 0.70 -16.03
N VAL A 381 2.77 -0.06 -16.65
CA VAL A 381 1.69 -0.80 -16.00
C VAL A 381 1.64 -2.23 -16.56
N PRO A 382 1.14 -3.23 -15.82
CA PRO A 382 1.05 -4.59 -16.35
C PRO A 382 0.00 -4.71 -17.46
N ALA A 383 0.35 -5.41 -18.55
CA ALA A 383 -0.62 -5.77 -19.58
C ALA A 383 -1.73 -6.68 -19.02
N ARG A 384 -1.35 -7.56 -18.08
CA ARG A 384 -2.25 -8.51 -17.40
C ARG A 384 -2.40 -8.12 -15.93
N ASN A 385 -3.57 -7.58 -15.59
CA ASN A 385 -3.94 -7.27 -14.22
C ASN A 385 -4.83 -8.39 -13.66
N ASP A 386 -4.62 -8.77 -12.41
CA ASP A 386 -5.34 -9.86 -11.74
C ASP A 386 -6.73 -9.45 -11.21
N SER A 387 -7.10 -8.18 -11.40
CA SER A 387 -8.44 -7.63 -11.18
C SER A 387 -8.99 -7.03 -12.48
N PRO A 388 -9.97 -7.67 -13.15
CA PRO A 388 -10.56 -7.15 -14.39
C PRO A 388 -11.16 -5.75 -14.25
N LEU A 389 -11.76 -5.46 -13.09
CA LEU A 389 -12.38 -4.19 -12.79
C LEU A 389 -11.34 -3.07 -12.72
N VAL A 390 -10.25 -3.32 -11.98
CA VAL A 390 -9.13 -2.37 -11.90
C VAL A 390 -8.45 -2.22 -13.26
N ALA A 391 -8.35 -3.30 -14.04
CA ALA A 391 -7.83 -3.25 -15.40
C ALA A 391 -8.65 -2.32 -16.30
N SER A 392 -9.99 -2.36 -16.20
CA SER A 392 -10.88 -1.48 -16.96
C SER A 392 -10.82 -0.03 -16.44
N ALA A 393 -10.85 0.19 -15.12
CA ALA A 393 -10.72 1.51 -14.52
C ALA A 393 -9.37 2.18 -14.84
N SER A 394 -8.28 1.41 -14.86
CA SER A 394 -6.97 1.91 -15.28
C SER A 394 -6.98 2.35 -16.73
N ARG A 395 -7.47 1.46 -17.59
CA ARG A 395 -7.54 1.69 -19.02
C ARG A 395 -8.52 2.78 -19.45
N SER A 396 -9.44 3.23 -18.59
CA SER A 396 -10.30 4.39 -18.86
C SER A 396 -9.55 5.72 -18.70
N THR A 397 -8.41 5.75 -18.01
CA THR A 397 -7.58 6.97 -17.86
C THR A 397 -6.58 7.17 -18.99
N TYR A 398 -6.29 6.11 -19.77
CA TYR A 398 -5.30 6.16 -20.85
C TYR A 398 -5.54 7.25 -21.90
N PRO A 399 -6.79 7.51 -22.38
CA PRO A 399 -7.01 8.57 -23.37
C PRO A 399 -6.53 9.94 -22.89
N ASP A 400 -6.84 10.33 -21.65
CA ASP A 400 -6.43 11.62 -21.09
C ASP A 400 -4.90 11.69 -20.91
N LEU A 401 -4.29 10.60 -20.44
CA LEU A 401 -2.84 10.49 -20.27
C LEU A 401 -2.12 10.63 -21.61
N LEU A 402 -2.52 9.84 -22.62
CA LEU A 402 -1.92 9.87 -23.96
C LEU A 402 -2.12 11.23 -24.64
N ALA A 403 -3.33 11.80 -24.56
CA ALA A 403 -3.62 13.13 -25.12
C ALA A 403 -2.81 14.25 -24.46
N SER A 404 -2.42 14.07 -23.19
CA SER A 404 -1.56 15.02 -22.48
C SER A 404 -0.06 14.88 -22.78
N GLY A 405 0.36 13.78 -23.42
CA GLY A 405 1.77 13.48 -23.74
C GLY A 405 2.45 12.46 -22.83
N VAL A 406 1.72 11.79 -21.93
CA VAL A 406 2.27 10.69 -21.11
C VAL A 406 2.49 9.46 -21.99
N ARG A 407 3.69 8.86 -21.92
CA ARG A 407 4.02 7.61 -22.61
C ARG A 407 3.62 6.40 -21.77
N VAL A 408 2.41 5.88 -22.01
CA VAL A 408 1.90 4.68 -21.33
C VAL A 408 2.43 3.41 -22.00
N HIS A 409 2.96 2.47 -21.21
CA HIS A 409 3.49 1.19 -21.67
C HIS A 409 2.91 0.04 -20.86
N GLU A 410 2.49 -1.03 -21.55
CA GLU A 410 1.98 -2.25 -20.93
C GLU A 410 3.06 -3.34 -20.90
N TYR A 411 3.46 -3.77 -19.71
CA TYR A 411 4.45 -4.82 -19.47
C TYR A 411 3.85 -6.21 -19.69
N PRO A 412 4.35 -7.02 -20.64
CA PRO A 412 3.66 -8.23 -21.09
C PRO A 412 4.05 -9.51 -20.36
N LEU A 413 5.20 -9.54 -19.68
CA LEU A 413 5.78 -10.80 -19.20
C LEU A 413 4.99 -11.40 -18.03
N GLY A 414 4.44 -10.58 -17.14
CA GLY A 414 3.68 -11.03 -15.97
C GLY A 414 3.02 -9.88 -15.23
N LEU A 415 2.70 -10.08 -13.95
CA LEU A 415 2.17 -9.05 -13.07
C LEU A 415 3.32 -8.17 -12.57
N LEU A 416 3.57 -7.08 -13.27
CA LEU A 416 4.45 -6.02 -12.80
C LEU A 416 3.80 -5.31 -11.62
N HIS A 417 4.27 -5.62 -10.42
CA HIS A 417 3.71 -5.18 -9.15
C HIS A 417 4.60 -4.22 -8.37
N THR A 418 5.79 -3.91 -8.92
CA THR A 418 6.63 -2.79 -8.49
C THR A 418 5.80 -1.51 -8.34
N LYS A 419 5.94 -0.81 -7.21
CA LYS A 419 5.45 0.56 -7.02
C LYS A 419 6.64 1.48 -6.82
N SER A 420 7.01 2.20 -7.88
CA SER A 420 8.15 3.09 -7.86
C SER A 420 7.93 4.33 -8.71
N ILE A 421 8.49 5.45 -8.28
CA ILE A 421 8.57 6.70 -9.01
C ILE A 421 10.02 7.16 -9.00
N THR A 422 10.57 7.55 -10.15
CA THR A 422 11.85 8.28 -10.21
C THR A 422 11.63 9.64 -10.85
N VAL A 423 12.25 10.66 -10.27
CA VAL A 423 12.13 12.07 -10.67
C VAL A 423 13.52 12.63 -10.95
N ASP A 424 13.71 13.15 -12.16
CA ASP A 424 14.91 13.89 -12.62
C ASP A 424 16.26 13.23 -12.28
N ARG A 425 16.29 11.90 -12.13
CA ARG A 425 17.47 11.11 -11.73
C ARG A 425 18.09 11.54 -10.38
N ARG A 426 17.31 12.19 -9.51
CA ARG A 426 17.76 12.70 -8.19
C ARG A 426 16.94 12.17 -7.02
N LEU A 427 15.67 11.88 -7.26
CA LEU A 427 14.71 11.45 -6.24
C LEU A 427 14.04 10.15 -6.70
N ALA A 428 13.92 9.21 -5.78
CA ALA A 428 13.11 8.01 -5.96
C ALA A 428 12.11 7.83 -4.81
N LEU A 429 10.92 7.33 -5.13
CA LEU A 429 9.93 6.88 -4.15
C LEU A 429 9.63 5.41 -4.42
N VAL A 430 9.86 4.55 -3.43
CA VAL A 430 9.61 3.10 -3.52
C VAL A 430 8.85 2.66 -2.30
N GLY A 431 7.80 1.83 -2.47
CA GLY A 431 7.01 1.42 -1.32
C GLY A 431 5.92 0.41 -1.64
N SER A 432 4.95 0.34 -0.73
CA SER A 432 3.84 -0.59 -0.82
C SER A 432 2.60 0.01 -1.48
N ALA A 433 2.47 1.34 -1.56
CA ALA A 433 1.26 1.99 -2.03
C ALA A 433 1.10 1.90 -3.55
N ASN A 434 -0.08 1.46 -4.00
CA ASN A 434 -0.48 1.59 -5.40
C ASN A 434 -1.04 2.99 -5.68
N MET A 435 -1.19 3.31 -6.96
CA MET A 435 -1.89 4.51 -7.41
C MET A 435 -3.40 4.24 -7.57
N ASP A 436 -4.03 3.65 -6.55
CA ASP A 436 -5.45 3.33 -6.51
C ASP A 436 -6.15 3.86 -5.25
N ARG A 437 -7.47 4.07 -5.33
CA ARG A 437 -8.29 4.61 -4.24
C ARG A 437 -8.13 3.88 -2.90
N ARG A 438 -7.88 2.58 -2.92
CA ARG A 438 -7.69 1.78 -1.71
C ARG A 438 -6.40 2.15 -1.01
N SER A 439 -5.30 2.25 -1.76
CA SER A 439 -3.99 2.64 -1.23
C SER A 439 -3.97 4.12 -0.82
N LEU A 440 -4.75 4.96 -1.51
CA LEU A 440 -4.86 6.38 -1.20
C LEU A 440 -5.66 6.68 0.07
N GLU A 441 -6.73 5.93 0.35
CA GLU A 441 -7.68 6.26 1.43
C GLU A 441 -7.76 5.23 2.58
N LEU A 442 -7.42 3.96 2.34
CA LEU A 442 -7.86 2.84 3.18
C LEU A 442 -6.73 2.00 3.73
N ASN A 443 -5.78 1.62 2.88
CA ASN A 443 -4.77 0.67 3.28
C ASN A 443 -3.76 1.35 4.20
N PHE A 444 -3.28 0.60 5.18
CA PHE A 444 -2.03 0.95 5.82
C PHE A 444 -0.89 0.69 4.85
N GLU A 445 -0.12 1.73 4.52
CA GLU A 445 0.97 1.67 3.55
C GLU A 445 2.28 2.18 4.18
N ASN A 446 3.41 1.83 3.57
CA ASN A 446 4.73 2.40 3.87
C ASN A 446 5.49 2.70 2.58
N ASN A 447 6.16 3.83 2.52
CA ASN A 447 7.02 4.21 1.40
C ASN A 447 8.33 4.80 1.90
N LEU A 448 9.35 4.67 1.08
CA LEU A 448 10.68 5.21 1.28
C LEU A 448 10.98 6.25 0.20
N LEU A 449 11.07 7.51 0.62
CA LEU A 449 11.60 8.60 -0.18
C LEU A 449 13.13 8.54 -0.10
N LEU A 450 13.78 8.58 -1.27
CA LEU A 450 15.22 8.51 -1.44
C LEU A 450 15.68 9.76 -2.18
N LEU A 451 16.61 10.48 -1.59
CA LEU A 451 17.21 11.70 -2.13
C LEU A 451 18.70 11.44 -2.39
N ASP A 452 18.97 10.64 -3.42
CA ASP A 452 20.32 10.27 -3.84
C ASP A 452 20.34 9.95 -5.35
N PRO A 453 21.13 10.69 -6.16
CA PRO A 453 21.17 10.48 -7.60
C PRO A 453 21.67 9.09 -8.01
N ALA A 454 22.66 8.53 -7.31
CA ALA A 454 23.25 7.24 -7.69
C ALA A 454 22.26 6.09 -7.49
N LEU A 455 21.60 6.04 -6.34
CA LEU A 455 20.55 5.07 -6.05
C LEU A 455 19.30 5.29 -6.92
N THR A 456 18.95 6.56 -7.18
CA THR A 456 17.85 6.86 -8.11
C THR A 456 18.15 6.31 -9.50
N GLU A 457 19.39 6.40 -9.98
CA GLU A 457 19.79 5.83 -11.27
C GLU A 457 19.70 4.29 -11.25
N VAL A 458 20.07 3.63 -10.15
CA VAL A 458 19.90 2.16 -10.02
C VAL A 458 18.42 1.75 -10.14
N ILE A 459 17.53 2.45 -9.44
CA ILE A 459 16.08 2.20 -9.51
C ILE A 459 15.54 2.51 -10.92
N ARG A 460 16.00 3.60 -11.51
CA ARG A 460 15.64 3.99 -12.87
C ARG A 460 16.06 2.93 -13.89
N GLN A 461 17.27 2.37 -13.79
CA GLN A 461 17.73 1.29 -14.67
C GLN A 461 16.85 0.05 -14.55
N ARG A 462 16.39 -0.29 -13.35
CA ARG A 462 15.40 -1.36 -13.16
C ARG A 462 14.08 -1.05 -13.89
N GLN A 463 13.59 0.17 -13.82
CA GLN A 463 12.39 0.60 -14.57
C GLN A 463 12.61 0.60 -16.09
N LEU A 464 13.80 0.97 -16.57
CA LEU A 464 14.15 0.89 -17.98
C LEU A 464 14.23 -0.57 -18.47
N GLY A 465 14.66 -1.50 -17.61
CA GLY A 465 14.53 -2.94 -17.84
C GLY A 465 13.09 -3.34 -18.13
N TYR A 466 12.14 -2.93 -17.29
CA TYR A 466 10.71 -3.16 -17.52
C TYR A 466 10.23 -2.52 -18.82
N LEU A 467 10.63 -1.26 -19.06
CA LEU A 467 10.26 -0.50 -20.26
C LEU A 467 10.74 -1.20 -21.54
N SER A 468 11.95 -1.77 -21.52
CA SER A 468 12.55 -2.46 -22.67
C SER A 468 11.73 -3.67 -23.15
N GLN A 469 10.96 -4.28 -22.25
CA GLN A 469 10.07 -5.40 -22.54
C GLN A 469 8.62 -4.96 -22.78
N SER A 470 8.30 -3.70 -22.50
CA SER A 470 6.92 -3.20 -22.51
C SER A 470 6.48 -2.76 -23.90
N ILE A 471 5.17 -2.86 -24.14
CA ILE A 471 4.55 -2.47 -25.41
C ILE A 471 3.96 -1.07 -25.24
N PRO A 472 4.29 -0.09 -26.10
CA PRO A 472 3.70 1.24 -26.03
C PRO A 472 2.20 1.17 -26.35
N VAL A 473 1.39 1.92 -25.60
CA VAL A 473 -0.03 2.08 -25.90
C VAL A 473 -0.21 3.19 -26.92
N GLU A 474 -0.64 2.82 -28.12
CA GLU A 474 -0.91 3.81 -29.18
C GLU A 474 -2.22 4.56 -28.94
N ALA A 475 -2.27 5.84 -29.31
CA ALA A 475 -3.48 6.67 -29.19
C ALA A 475 -4.68 6.08 -29.95
N GLY A 476 -4.45 5.46 -31.12
CA GLY A 476 -5.50 4.76 -31.88
C GLY A 476 -5.95 3.43 -31.25
N ALA A 477 -5.07 2.74 -30.53
CA ALA A 477 -5.44 1.53 -29.77
C ALA A 477 -6.26 1.88 -28.50
N ALA A 478 -6.17 3.13 -28.03
CA ALA A 478 -7.04 3.67 -26.99
C ALA A 478 -8.45 4.01 -27.52
N GLU A 479 -8.63 4.19 -28.84
CA GLU A 479 -9.95 4.28 -29.48
C GLU A 479 -10.61 2.90 -29.53
N ARG A 480 -11.23 2.51 -28.42
CA ARG A 480 -11.87 1.20 -28.28
C ARG A 480 -13.27 1.18 -28.90
N SER A 481 -13.72 -0.01 -29.29
CA SER A 481 -15.10 -0.25 -29.70
C SER A 481 -16.10 0.34 -28.70
N PHE A 482 -17.23 0.85 -29.18
CA PHE A 482 -18.24 1.51 -28.33
C PHE A 482 -18.61 0.68 -27.10
N ARG A 483 -18.76 -0.64 -27.25
CA ARG A 483 -19.10 -1.55 -26.14
C ARG A 483 -18.03 -1.56 -25.06
N ARG A 484 -16.76 -1.63 -25.44
CA ARG A 484 -15.65 -1.68 -24.48
C ARG A 484 -15.45 -0.33 -23.80
N ARG A 485 -15.57 0.77 -24.55
CA ARG A 485 -15.56 2.13 -23.98
C ARG A 485 -16.71 2.34 -23.00
N LEU A 486 -17.92 1.85 -23.30
CA LEU A 486 -19.06 1.92 -22.41
C LEU A 486 -18.79 1.16 -21.09
N VAL A 487 -18.28 -0.07 -21.17
CA VAL A 487 -17.93 -0.86 -19.97
C VAL A 487 -16.84 -0.18 -19.16
N ASP A 488 -15.74 0.23 -19.81
CA ASP A 488 -14.63 0.89 -19.13
C ASP A 488 -15.09 2.20 -18.46
N ASN A 489 -15.94 2.99 -19.10
CA ASN A 489 -16.46 4.24 -18.52
C ASN A 489 -17.47 3.98 -17.39
N VAL A 490 -18.36 2.99 -17.52
CA VAL A 490 -19.29 2.62 -16.45
C VAL A 490 -18.51 2.12 -15.23
N VAL A 491 -17.49 1.30 -15.44
CA VAL A 491 -16.57 0.87 -14.37
C VAL A 491 -15.81 2.07 -13.79
N GLY A 492 -15.31 2.97 -14.64
CA GLY A 492 -14.65 4.20 -14.25
C GLY A 492 -15.51 5.12 -13.39
N MET A 493 -16.83 5.20 -13.67
CA MET A 493 -17.79 5.93 -12.85
C MET A 493 -17.99 5.30 -11.46
N LEU A 494 -17.76 4.00 -11.34
CA LEU A 494 -17.79 3.28 -10.06
C LEU A 494 -16.46 3.35 -9.32
N SER A 495 -15.36 3.82 -9.94
CA SER A 495 -14.05 3.96 -9.29
C SER A 495 -14.06 4.69 -7.94
N PRO A 496 -14.88 5.74 -7.70
CA PRO A 496 -14.97 6.37 -6.38
C PRO A 496 -15.55 5.47 -5.27
N LEU A 497 -16.10 4.30 -5.64
CA LEU A 497 -16.63 3.27 -4.74
C LEU A 497 -15.68 2.07 -4.58
N LEU A 498 -14.70 1.91 -5.48
CA LEU A 498 -13.68 0.86 -5.47
C LEU A 498 -12.52 1.25 -4.55
#